data_AF-A0A061SM20-F1
#
_entry.id   AF-A0A061SM20-F1
#
_cell.length_a   1.000
_cell.length_b   1.000
_cell.length_c   1.000
_cell.angle_alpha   90.00
_cell.angle_beta   90.00
_cell.angle_gamma   90.00
#
_symmetry.space_group_name_H-M   'P 1'
#
loop_
_entity.id
_entity.type
_entity.pdbx_description
1 polymer ?
#
loop_
_entity_poly.entity_id
_entity_poly.type
_entity_poly.pdbx_seq_one_letter_code
_entity_poly.pdbx_strand_id
1 'polypeptide(L)'
;SSSHGRLRTASATTSSSTRSRPTRPLPTPRPRWRRSSSSRCTPWALSRGSYHCKLHAADVVHRLATILKRSGIAAALEEDNWATSLAMLIAAVVHDYKHPQVTNNFLVYQEAEIAIQYNDLSVAENYALCESRRLLKEQELDFKSPIFCKDCTKERWKKFSNTVISSVLATDMARHFDILSRFVTLVLKDPKLENKTTSQKWKAMTDDQRTLSLQMAIKLADIGHNSLPIELSKLWVKRLQDENFHQGDLEARSGMRVSALMDRRKPGVFSSEAQVGFFDVVVIPMFDAWIKVFPQCTPLYDQVMKNFFFWKSYPQ
;
A
#
# COMPACT_ATOMS: atom_id res chain seq x y z
N SER A 1 -16.73 71.38 43.99
CA SER A 1 -17.48 71.46 45.26
C SER A 1 -17.42 70.10 45.93
N SER A 2 -16.51 69.89 46.90
CA SER A 2 -16.82 69.88 48.36
C SER A 2 -17.95 68.89 48.69
N SER A 3 -17.82 67.85 49.52
CA SER A 3 -17.01 67.61 50.72
C SER A 3 -17.17 66.12 51.11
N HIS A 4 -16.11 65.36 51.33
CA HIS A 4 -15.55 64.97 52.65
C HIS A 4 -16.47 64.18 53.60
N GLY A 5 -16.11 62.89 53.78
CA GLY A 5 -16.39 62.04 54.94
C GLY A 5 -15.20 61.10 55.18
N ARG A 6 -14.42 61.43 56.22
CA ARG A 6 -13.24 60.75 56.83
C ARG A 6 -13.73 59.59 57.75
N LEU A 7 -12.99 58.59 58.25
CA LEU A 7 -11.58 58.15 58.33
C LEU A 7 -11.57 56.75 59.01
N ARG A 8 -10.76 55.78 58.50
CA ARG A 8 -9.72 54.93 59.18
C ARG A 8 -10.06 54.16 60.48
N THR A 9 -9.52 52.98 60.84
CA THR A 9 -8.39 52.05 60.47
C THR A 9 -8.56 50.80 61.39
N ALA A 10 -8.15 49.56 61.11
CA ALA A 10 -6.81 48.96 60.98
C ALA A 10 -7.00 47.43 60.70
N SER A 11 -6.45 46.81 59.64
CA SER A 11 -5.12 46.18 59.45
C SER A 11 -4.94 44.72 59.93
N ALA A 12 -4.24 43.94 59.09
CA ALA A 12 -3.56 42.64 59.28
C ALA A 12 -4.36 41.37 58.91
N THR A 13 -4.22 40.83 57.69
CA THR A 13 -3.28 39.75 57.25
C THR A 13 -3.37 38.44 58.04
N THR A 14 -3.78 37.35 57.37
CA THR A 14 -2.99 36.12 57.19
C THR A 14 -3.69 35.16 56.22
N SER A 15 -2.85 34.37 55.56
CA SER A 15 -3.07 33.55 54.38
C SER A 15 -3.58 32.14 54.66
N SER A 16 -4.16 31.55 53.61
CA SER A 16 -4.07 30.12 53.23
C SER A 16 -4.56 29.05 54.21
N SER A 17 -5.67 28.40 53.87
CA SER A 17 -5.67 27.00 53.39
C SER A 17 -7.04 26.35 53.60
N THR A 18 -7.70 25.95 52.53
CA THR A 18 -8.63 24.80 52.57
C THR A 18 -8.65 24.14 51.20
N ARG A 19 -8.10 22.93 51.19
CA ARG A 19 -8.06 21.98 50.07
C ARG A 19 -9.47 21.70 49.55
N SER A 20 -9.74 22.02 48.28
CA SER A 20 -10.82 21.41 47.51
C SER A 20 -10.30 20.13 46.83
N ARG A 21 -11.08 19.05 46.96
CA ARG A 21 -10.81 17.70 46.45
C ARG A 21 -10.66 17.72 44.91
N PRO A 22 -9.72 16.94 44.32
CA PRO A 22 -9.70 16.76 42.88
C PRO A 22 -10.86 15.85 42.46
N THR A 23 -11.74 16.37 41.60
CA THR A 23 -12.75 15.59 40.88
C THR A 23 -12.05 14.63 39.93
N ARG A 24 -12.32 13.33 40.08
CA ARG A 24 -11.85 12.29 39.14
C ARG A 24 -12.37 12.60 37.74
N PRO A 25 -11.54 12.52 36.68
CA PRO A 25 -12.05 12.57 35.32
C PRO A 25 -12.86 11.30 35.01
N LEU A 26 -14.00 11.50 34.36
CA LEU A 26 -14.85 10.43 33.80
C LEU A 26 -14.02 9.53 32.88
N PRO A 27 -14.20 8.19 32.92
CA PRO A 27 -13.42 7.29 32.09
C PRO A 27 -13.75 7.49 30.61
N THR A 28 -12.75 7.84 29.81
CA THR A 28 -12.82 7.82 28.35
C THR A 28 -13.03 6.38 27.88
N PRO A 29 -14.01 6.09 27.01
CA PRO A 29 -14.19 4.74 26.49
C PRO A 29 -13.04 4.44 25.54
N ARG A 30 -12.15 3.52 25.95
CA ARG A 30 -11.13 2.94 25.06
C ARG A 30 -11.84 2.04 24.04
N PRO A 31 -11.48 2.07 22.73
CA PRO A 31 -12.01 1.11 21.77
C PRO A 31 -11.61 -0.29 22.19
N ARG A 32 -12.61 -1.11 22.54
CA ARG A 32 -12.44 -2.50 22.94
C ARG A 32 -12.35 -3.31 21.64
N TRP A 33 -11.14 -3.52 21.12
CA TRP A 33 -10.89 -4.55 20.10
C TRP A 33 -11.02 -5.93 20.75
N ARG A 34 -12.25 -6.32 21.11
CA ARG A 34 -12.57 -7.69 21.51
C ARG A 34 -13.01 -8.43 20.26
N ARG A 35 -12.27 -9.49 19.95
CA ARG A 35 -12.60 -10.49 18.94
C ARG A 35 -14.07 -10.91 19.11
N SER A 36 -14.91 -10.60 18.13
CA SER A 36 -16.19 -11.30 17.98
C SER A 36 -15.90 -12.65 17.33
N SER A 37 -16.42 -13.70 17.96
CA SER A 37 -16.28 -15.08 17.54
C SER A 37 -17.64 -15.55 17.04
N SER A 38 -18.04 -15.15 15.84
CA SER A 38 -19.17 -15.77 15.12
C SER A 38 -19.34 -15.21 13.71
N SER A 39 -18.53 -15.67 12.77
CA SER A 39 -18.93 -15.89 11.37
C SER A 39 -17.80 -16.67 10.70
N ARG A 40 -18.16 -17.54 9.75
CA ARG A 40 -17.21 -18.36 8.98
C ARG A 40 -16.42 -17.47 8.00
N CYS A 41 -15.55 -16.62 8.53
CA CYS A 41 -14.42 -16.11 7.78
C CYS A 41 -13.38 -17.22 7.78
N THR A 42 -13.19 -17.89 6.66
CA THR A 42 -11.92 -18.58 6.38
C THR A 42 -10.81 -17.59 6.70
N PRO A 43 -9.92 -17.88 7.67
CA PRO A 43 -8.90 -16.93 8.06
C PRO A 43 -8.06 -16.64 6.82
N TRP A 44 -7.82 -15.36 6.56
CA TRP A 44 -6.82 -14.78 5.66
C TRP A 44 -5.36 -15.26 5.92
N ALA A 45 -5.20 -16.44 6.49
CA ALA A 45 -3.97 -17.10 6.84
C ALA A 45 -4.16 -18.60 6.57
N LEU A 46 -4.00 -19.00 5.31
CA LEU A 46 -3.52 -20.34 5.02
C LEU A 46 -1.99 -20.24 4.90
N SER A 47 -1.34 -21.02 5.78
CA SER A 47 0.08 -21.07 6.12
C SER A 47 0.67 -19.87 6.88
N ARG A 48 1.23 -20.14 8.07
CA ARG A 48 2.27 -19.30 8.67
C ARG A 48 3.46 -19.33 7.71
N GLY A 49 3.61 -18.33 6.84
CA GLY A 49 4.77 -18.22 5.95
C GLY A 49 4.50 -17.82 4.50
N SER A 50 3.25 -17.80 4.01
CA SER A 50 2.98 -17.36 2.62
C SER A 50 3.39 -15.90 2.36
N TYR A 51 3.69 -15.57 1.10
CA TYR A 51 4.01 -14.21 0.67
C TYR A 51 2.78 -13.30 0.76
N HIS A 52 1.68 -13.64 0.07
CA HIS A 52 0.45 -12.82 0.05
C HIS A 52 -0.34 -13.00 1.35
N CYS A 53 -0.03 -12.17 2.36
CA CYS A 53 -0.58 -12.23 3.71
C CYS A 53 -0.69 -10.85 4.38
N LYS A 54 -1.21 -10.78 5.63
CA LYS A 54 -1.31 -9.50 6.38
C LYS A 54 0.02 -8.78 6.54
N LEU A 55 1.12 -9.52 6.65
CA LEU A 55 2.44 -8.92 6.82
C LEU A 55 2.88 -8.22 5.52
N HIS A 56 2.62 -8.83 4.37
CA HIS A 56 2.89 -8.22 3.07
C HIS A 56 2.08 -6.94 2.91
N ALA A 57 0.77 -6.97 3.18
CA ALA A 57 -0.07 -5.77 3.16
C ALA A 57 0.48 -4.66 4.08
N ALA A 58 0.89 -4.98 5.31
CA ALA A 58 1.46 -4.00 6.24
C ALA A 58 2.80 -3.41 5.74
N ASP A 59 3.63 -4.25 5.12
CA ASP A 59 4.92 -3.88 4.54
C ASP A 59 4.74 -2.98 3.30
N VAL A 60 3.81 -3.30 2.41
CA VAL A 60 3.43 -2.45 1.26
C VAL A 60 2.90 -1.09 1.72
N VAL A 61 2.05 -1.04 2.75
CA VAL A 61 1.56 0.23 3.33
C VAL A 61 2.72 1.08 3.83
N HIS A 62 3.64 0.49 4.59
CA HIS A 62 4.77 1.22 5.15
C HIS A 62 5.71 1.75 4.06
N ARG A 63 6.02 0.92 3.05
CA ARG A 63 6.83 1.33 1.91
C ARG A 63 6.16 2.42 1.09
N LEU A 64 4.87 2.27 0.78
CA LEU A 64 4.14 3.26 -0.01
C LEU A 64 4.11 4.61 0.70
N ALA A 65 3.81 4.64 2.00
CA ALA A 65 3.87 5.87 2.80
C ALA A 65 5.26 6.52 2.74
N THR A 66 6.32 5.71 2.82
CA THR A 66 7.71 6.19 2.73
C THR A 66 8.04 6.72 1.33
N ILE A 67 7.63 6.02 0.27
CA ILE A 67 7.82 6.43 -1.13
C ILE A 67 7.10 7.75 -1.41
N LEU A 68 5.83 7.86 -1.04
CA LEU A 68 5.04 9.09 -1.20
C LEU A 68 5.65 10.27 -0.43
N LYS A 69 6.12 10.03 0.80
CA LYS A 69 6.78 11.06 1.61
C LYS A 69 8.12 11.49 1.01
N ARG A 70 8.99 10.54 0.67
CA ARG A 70 10.35 10.81 0.16
C ARG A 70 10.33 11.48 -1.22
N SER A 71 9.46 11.03 -2.12
CA SER A 71 9.26 11.65 -3.44
C SER A 71 8.73 13.08 -3.35
N GLY A 72 8.09 13.45 -2.24
CA GLY A 72 7.39 14.73 -2.08
C GLY A 72 5.95 14.72 -2.60
N ILE A 73 5.46 13.59 -3.11
CA ILE A 73 4.07 13.44 -3.57
C ILE A 73 3.10 13.62 -2.41
N ALA A 74 3.41 13.10 -1.22
CA ALA A 74 2.54 13.25 -0.05
C ALA A 74 2.24 14.72 0.27
N ALA A 75 3.27 15.58 0.25
CA ALA A 75 3.10 17.02 0.47
C ALA A 75 2.26 17.67 -0.65
N ALA A 76 2.50 17.28 -1.91
CA ALA A 76 1.71 17.77 -3.03
C ALA A 76 0.22 17.36 -2.95
N LEU A 77 -0.04 16.14 -2.46
CA LEU A 77 -1.41 15.64 -2.23
C LEU A 77 -2.09 16.32 -1.05
N GLU A 78 -1.37 16.70 0.00
CA GLU A 78 -1.93 17.48 1.12
C GLU A 78 -2.39 18.88 0.68
N GLU A 79 -1.65 19.52 -0.23
CA GLU A 79 -2.03 20.80 -0.84
C GLU A 79 -3.24 20.68 -1.80
N ASP A 80 -3.37 19.55 -2.50
CA ASP A 80 -4.39 19.32 -3.54
C ASP A 80 -5.65 18.65 -2.99
N ASN A 81 -5.52 17.42 -2.50
CA ASN A 81 -6.62 16.60 -2.00
C ASN A 81 -6.14 15.50 -1.05
N TRP A 82 -6.23 15.77 0.26
CA TRP A 82 -5.87 14.82 1.32
C TRP A 82 -6.54 13.43 1.16
N ALA A 83 -7.73 13.37 0.55
CA ALA A 83 -8.44 12.11 0.35
C ALA A 83 -7.70 11.18 -0.61
N THR A 84 -6.90 11.71 -1.54
CA THR A 84 -6.05 10.91 -2.43
C THR A 84 -4.91 10.25 -1.66
N SER A 85 -4.32 10.92 -0.66
CA SER A 85 -3.34 10.29 0.24
C SER A 85 -3.96 9.13 1.02
N LEU A 86 -5.16 9.34 1.58
CA LEU A 86 -5.90 8.27 2.25
C LEU A 86 -6.23 7.12 1.27
N ALA A 87 -6.63 7.43 0.04
CA ALA A 87 -6.94 6.43 -0.97
C ALA A 87 -5.73 5.54 -1.28
N MET A 88 -4.52 6.11 -1.39
CA MET A 88 -3.30 5.33 -1.61
C MET A 88 -2.98 4.38 -0.45
N LEU A 89 -3.13 4.86 0.80
CA LEU A 89 -2.93 4.01 1.96
C LEU A 89 -3.96 2.88 2.03
N ILE A 90 -5.23 3.18 1.74
CA ILE A 90 -6.29 2.16 1.68
C ILE A 90 -6.02 1.17 0.54
N ALA A 91 -5.63 1.63 -0.64
CA ALA A 91 -5.24 0.76 -1.75
C ALA A 91 -4.13 -0.22 -1.34
N ALA A 92 -3.07 0.25 -0.69
CA ALA A 92 -2.01 -0.63 -0.18
C ALA A 92 -2.51 -1.63 0.88
N VAL A 93 -3.40 -1.22 1.78
CA VAL A 93 -3.98 -2.13 2.79
C VAL A 93 -4.77 -3.26 2.13
N VAL A 94 -5.53 -2.93 1.06
CA VAL A 94 -6.50 -3.87 0.48
C VAL A 94 -6.04 -4.55 -0.80
N HIS A 95 -4.89 -4.19 -1.38
CA HIS A 95 -4.52 -4.63 -2.75
C HIS A 95 -4.57 -6.16 -2.92
N ASP A 96 -4.13 -6.90 -1.90
CA ASP A 96 -4.20 -8.36 -1.87
C ASP A 96 -5.30 -8.90 -0.97
N TYR A 97 -6.23 -8.12 -0.43
CA TYR A 97 -7.19 -8.63 0.55
C TYR A 97 -7.95 -9.87 0.04
N LYS A 98 -7.91 -10.97 0.79
CA LYS A 98 -8.45 -12.30 0.40
C LYS A 98 -7.80 -12.95 -0.83
N HIS A 99 -6.61 -12.53 -1.25
CA HIS A 99 -5.73 -13.26 -2.18
C HIS A 99 -5.74 -14.78 -1.94
N PRO A 100 -6.01 -15.60 -2.99
CA PRO A 100 -6.14 -17.05 -2.88
C PRO A 100 -4.80 -17.79 -2.84
N GLN A 101 -3.68 -17.06 -2.89
CA GLN A 101 -2.30 -17.58 -2.89
C GLN A 101 -1.98 -18.47 -4.10
N VAL A 102 -2.65 -18.17 -5.22
CA VAL A 102 -2.41 -18.74 -6.54
C VAL A 102 -2.56 -17.62 -7.57
N THR A 103 -1.89 -17.77 -8.70
CA THR A 103 -1.88 -16.78 -9.78
C THR A 103 -3.24 -16.66 -10.49
N ASN A 104 -3.49 -15.51 -11.12
CA ASN A 104 -4.66 -15.29 -11.99
C ASN A 104 -4.78 -16.39 -13.06
N ASN A 105 -3.68 -16.80 -13.70
CA ASN A 105 -3.70 -17.87 -14.72
C ASN A 105 -4.20 -19.21 -14.18
N PHE A 106 -3.83 -19.55 -12.94
CA PHE A 106 -4.31 -20.79 -12.31
C PHE A 106 -5.81 -20.71 -11.99
N LEU A 107 -6.30 -19.57 -11.51
CA LEU A 107 -7.72 -19.34 -11.25
C LEU A 107 -8.57 -19.47 -12.52
N VAL A 108 -8.08 -18.88 -13.62
CA VAL A 108 -8.72 -18.96 -14.95
C VAL A 108 -8.75 -20.40 -15.46
N TYR A 109 -7.62 -21.11 -15.37
CA TYR A 109 -7.55 -22.51 -15.80
C TYR A 109 -8.55 -23.41 -15.05
N GLN A 110 -8.71 -23.19 -13.75
CA GLN A 110 -9.62 -23.98 -12.91
C GLN A 110 -11.09 -23.55 -13.03
N GLU A 111 -11.40 -22.57 -13.90
CA GLU A 111 -12.73 -21.96 -14.01
C GLU A 111 -13.28 -21.55 -12.63
N ALA A 112 -12.41 -21.00 -11.78
CA ALA A 112 -12.80 -20.60 -10.43
C ALA A 112 -13.95 -19.59 -10.49
N GLU A 113 -14.88 -19.63 -9.54
CA GLU A 113 -16.05 -18.74 -9.54
C GLU A 113 -15.66 -17.25 -9.65
N ILE A 114 -14.56 -16.86 -9.01
CA ILE A 114 -14.03 -15.49 -9.09
C ILE A 114 -13.45 -15.15 -10.47
N ALA A 115 -12.87 -16.13 -11.19
CA ALA A 115 -12.38 -15.92 -12.56
C ALA A 115 -13.56 -15.70 -13.51
N ILE A 116 -14.59 -16.55 -13.41
CA ILE A 116 -15.85 -16.41 -14.16
C ILE A 116 -16.49 -15.05 -13.85
N GLN A 117 -16.61 -14.68 -12.57
CA GLN A 117 -17.24 -13.43 -12.14
C GLN A 117 -16.56 -12.19 -12.73
N TYR A 118 -15.23 -12.21 -12.88
CA TYR A 118 -14.45 -11.09 -13.40
C TYR A 118 -14.02 -11.26 -14.87
N ASN A 119 -14.57 -12.25 -15.57
CA ASN A 119 -14.28 -12.55 -16.97
C ASN A 119 -12.77 -12.64 -17.25
N ASP A 120 -12.04 -13.33 -16.36
CA ASP A 120 -10.59 -13.56 -16.44
C ASP A 120 -9.69 -12.31 -16.36
N LEU A 121 -10.26 -11.12 -16.10
CA LEU A 121 -9.54 -9.85 -16.05
C LEU A 121 -9.14 -9.48 -14.63
N SER A 122 -7.83 -9.39 -14.36
CA SER A 122 -7.24 -8.98 -13.06
C SER A 122 -8.00 -9.60 -11.88
N VAL A 123 -8.11 -10.95 -11.91
CA VAL A 123 -9.08 -11.71 -11.11
C VAL A 123 -8.87 -11.48 -9.60
N ALA A 124 -7.64 -11.66 -9.12
CA ALA A 124 -7.30 -11.48 -7.71
C ALA A 124 -7.46 -10.02 -7.25
N GLU A 125 -7.08 -9.05 -8.08
CA GLU A 125 -7.17 -7.62 -7.78
C GLU A 125 -8.64 -7.16 -7.71
N ASN A 126 -9.48 -7.62 -8.64
CA ASN A 126 -10.92 -7.35 -8.61
C ASN A 126 -11.60 -8.02 -7.42
N TYR A 127 -11.18 -9.24 -7.08
CA TYR A 127 -11.68 -9.93 -5.89
C TYR A 127 -11.34 -9.16 -4.61
N ALA A 128 -10.10 -8.70 -4.47
CA ALA A 128 -9.66 -7.90 -3.33
C ALA A 128 -10.42 -6.57 -3.20
N LEU A 129 -10.65 -5.87 -4.31
CA LEU A 129 -11.49 -4.67 -4.35
C LEU A 129 -12.95 -4.96 -3.96
N CYS A 130 -13.52 -6.06 -4.44
CA CYS A 130 -14.91 -6.41 -4.15
C CYS A 130 -15.10 -6.74 -2.67
N GLU A 131 -14.23 -7.58 -2.12
CA GLU A 131 -14.32 -8.04 -0.74
C GLU A 131 -14.00 -6.94 0.26
N SER A 132 -13.03 -6.07 -0.05
CA SER A 132 -12.75 -4.89 0.79
C SER A 132 -13.90 -3.88 0.79
N ARG A 133 -14.58 -3.69 -0.35
CA ARG A 133 -15.78 -2.84 -0.44
C ARG A 133 -16.98 -3.41 0.30
N ARG A 134 -17.12 -4.74 0.35
CA ARG A 134 -18.17 -5.38 1.16
C ARG A 134 -18.04 -5.04 2.64
N LEU A 135 -16.82 -4.95 3.17
CA LEU A 135 -16.59 -4.55 4.57
C LEU A 135 -17.20 -3.18 4.89
N LEU A 136 -17.19 -2.23 3.94
CA LEU A 136 -17.79 -0.91 4.15
C LEU A 136 -19.31 -0.91 4.31
N LYS A 137 -19.98 -2.04 4.03
CA LYS A 137 -21.42 -2.21 4.29
C LYS A 137 -21.71 -2.59 5.74
N GLU A 138 -20.69 -3.03 6.48
CA GLU A 138 -20.81 -3.33 7.90
C GLU A 138 -20.68 -2.03 8.70
N GLN A 139 -21.69 -1.71 9.51
CA GLN A 139 -21.78 -0.42 10.21
C GLN A 139 -20.55 -0.14 11.09
N GLU A 140 -19.94 -1.16 11.69
CA GLU A 140 -18.76 -1.03 12.54
C GLU A 140 -17.46 -0.75 11.75
N LEU A 141 -17.44 -1.06 10.45
CA LEU A 141 -16.29 -0.90 9.56
C LEU A 141 -16.47 0.24 8.54
N ASP A 142 -17.64 0.89 8.54
CA ASP A 142 -17.96 2.00 7.67
C ASP A 142 -17.24 3.29 8.11
N PHE A 143 -16.02 3.48 7.59
CA PHE A 143 -15.32 4.77 7.69
C PHE A 143 -15.83 5.79 6.69
N LYS A 144 -16.55 5.37 5.64
CA LYS A 144 -16.97 6.24 4.54
C LYS A 144 -18.00 7.25 5.05
N SER A 145 -19.06 6.78 5.72
CA SER A 145 -20.13 7.64 6.21
C SER A 145 -19.65 8.78 7.10
N PRO A 146 -18.81 8.57 8.14
CA PRO A 146 -18.34 9.67 8.98
C PRO A 146 -17.38 10.63 8.27
N ILE A 147 -16.58 10.15 7.32
CA ILE A 147 -15.51 10.95 6.68
C ILE A 147 -16.03 11.72 5.44
N PHE A 148 -17.07 11.24 4.77
CA PHE A 148 -17.57 11.77 3.50
C PHE A 148 -19.05 12.24 3.57
N CYS A 149 -19.47 12.92 4.65
CA CYS A 149 -20.89 13.20 4.95
C CYS A 149 -21.54 14.52 4.41
N LYS A 150 -20.83 15.45 3.73
CA LYS A 150 -21.37 16.78 3.31
C LYS A 150 -21.28 17.06 1.80
N ASP A 151 -22.12 17.94 1.25
CA ASP A 151 -22.42 18.13 -0.19
C ASP A 151 -21.27 18.14 -1.24
N CYS A 152 -20.02 18.43 -0.87
CA CYS A 152 -18.84 18.22 -1.75
C CYS A 152 -18.27 16.78 -1.71
N THR A 153 -19.02 15.79 -1.19
CA THR A 153 -18.48 14.46 -0.90
C THR A 153 -18.77 13.39 -1.92
N LYS A 154 -19.74 13.55 -2.82
CA LYS A 154 -19.97 12.54 -3.87
C LYS A 154 -18.82 12.52 -4.86
N GLU A 155 -18.38 13.70 -5.30
CA GLU A 155 -17.23 13.87 -6.21
C GLU A 155 -15.94 13.44 -5.52
N ARG A 156 -15.75 13.85 -4.26
CA ARG A 156 -14.56 13.46 -3.48
C ARG A 156 -14.52 11.95 -3.21
N TRP A 157 -15.65 11.34 -2.86
CA TRP A 157 -15.77 9.88 -2.70
C TRP A 157 -15.56 9.16 -4.02
N LYS A 158 -16.08 9.68 -5.13
CA LYS A 158 -15.85 9.14 -6.48
C LYS A 158 -14.36 9.19 -6.83
N LYS A 159 -13.69 10.32 -6.61
CA LYS A 159 -12.24 10.47 -6.81
C LYS A 159 -11.45 9.51 -5.92
N PHE A 160 -11.76 9.45 -4.63
CA PHE A 160 -11.18 8.48 -3.68
C PHE A 160 -11.35 7.04 -4.18
N SER A 161 -12.58 6.65 -4.51
CA SER A 161 -12.90 5.30 -4.96
C SER A 161 -12.19 4.94 -6.25
N ASN A 162 -12.12 5.86 -7.20
CA ASN A 162 -11.42 5.69 -8.45
C ASN A 162 -9.92 5.54 -8.23
N THR A 163 -9.31 6.34 -7.35
CA THR A 163 -7.90 6.19 -6.98
C THR A 163 -7.62 4.83 -6.34
N VAL A 164 -8.48 4.35 -5.42
CA VAL A 164 -8.33 3.01 -4.83
C VAL A 164 -8.40 1.94 -5.91
N ILE A 165 -9.44 1.96 -6.76
CA ILE A 165 -9.62 0.98 -7.84
C ILE A 165 -8.41 0.99 -8.78
N SER A 166 -8.04 2.16 -9.31
CA SER A 166 -7.00 2.25 -10.33
C SER A 166 -5.63 1.87 -9.80
N SER A 167 -5.37 2.09 -8.51
CA SER A 167 -4.11 1.72 -7.85
C SER A 167 -4.04 0.22 -7.57
N VAL A 168 -5.12 -0.40 -7.07
CA VAL A 168 -5.15 -1.87 -6.86
C VAL A 168 -5.11 -2.61 -8.19
N LEU A 169 -5.90 -2.22 -9.19
CA LEU A 169 -5.83 -2.85 -10.51
C LEU A 169 -4.48 -2.66 -11.21
N ALA A 170 -3.64 -1.73 -10.74
CA ALA A 170 -2.30 -1.56 -11.27
C ALA A 170 -1.28 -2.53 -10.67
N THR A 171 -1.58 -3.20 -9.54
CA THR A 171 -0.67 -4.21 -8.97
C THR A 171 -0.60 -5.47 -9.82
N ASP A 172 -1.63 -5.75 -10.63
CA ASP A 172 -1.63 -6.80 -11.64
C ASP A 172 -0.36 -6.72 -12.52
N MET A 173 0.43 -7.79 -12.47
CA MET A 173 1.71 -7.88 -13.18
C MET A 173 1.54 -8.02 -14.69
N ALA A 174 0.39 -8.47 -15.20
CA ALA A 174 0.10 -8.46 -16.64
C ALA A 174 0.10 -7.04 -17.22
N ARG A 175 -0.14 -6.02 -16.37
CA ARG A 175 -0.17 -4.61 -16.75
C ARG A 175 1.16 -3.89 -16.54
N HIS A 176 2.17 -4.57 -16.01
CA HIS A 176 3.44 -3.95 -15.61
C HIS A 176 4.09 -3.14 -16.75
N PHE A 177 4.29 -3.76 -17.91
CA PHE A 177 4.99 -3.13 -19.02
C PHE A 177 4.20 -1.98 -19.66
N ASP A 178 2.87 -2.09 -19.74
CA ASP A 178 2.02 -0.99 -20.22
C ASP A 178 2.15 0.24 -19.31
N ILE A 179 1.99 0.05 -18.00
CA ILE A 179 2.06 1.13 -17.01
C ILE A 179 3.45 1.77 -17.02
N LEU A 180 4.52 0.96 -17.03
CA LEU A 180 5.90 1.46 -17.07
C LEU A 180 6.17 2.24 -18.36
N SER A 181 5.78 1.72 -19.51
CA SER A 181 5.96 2.37 -20.82
C SER A 181 5.24 3.72 -20.88
N ARG A 182 3.99 3.74 -20.39
CA ARG A 182 3.19 4.97 -20.30
C ARG A 182 3.78 5.97 -19.33
N PHE A 183 4.27 5.53 -18.16
CA PHE A 183 4.95 6.42 -17.21
C PHE A 183 6.22 7.02 -17.82
N VAL A 184 7.05 6.21 -18.49
CA VAL A 184 8.25 6.71 -19.17
C VAL A 184 7.90 7.74 -20.24
N THR A 185 6.90 7.44 -21.07
CA THR A 185 6.53 8.29 -22.21
C THR A 185 5.83 9.57 -21.78
N LEU A 186 4.88 9.46 -20.85
CA LEU A 186 4.00 10.57 -20.49
C LEU A 186 4.50 11.37 -19.28
N VAL A 187 5.32 10.80 -18.39
CA VAL A 187 5.79 11.49 -17.19
C VAL A 187 7.28 11.77 -17.25
N LEU A 188 8.10 10.74 -17.43
CA LEU A 188 9.56 10.90 -17.39
C LEU A 188 10.09 11.76 -18.53
N LYS A 189 9.55 11.59 -19.74
CA LYS A 189 9.97 12.30 -20.95
C LYS A 189 9.17 13.58 -21.23
N ASP A 190 8.30 14.02 -20.31
CA ASP A 190 7.55 15.27 -20.53
C ASP A 190 8.42 16.49 -20.22
N PRO A 191 8.80 17.30 -21.24
CA PRO A 191 9.63 18.48 -21.02
C PRO A 191 8.97 19.52 -20.11
N LYS A 192 7.64 19.51 -19.98
CA LYS A 192 6.92 20.40 -19.05
C LYS A 192 7.22 20.07 -17.60
N LEU A 193 7.72 18.87 -17.30
CA LEU A 193 8.01 18.42 -15.93
C LEU A 193 9.51 18.53 -15.58
N GLU A 194 10.38 18.81 -16.56
CA GLU A 194 11.82 18.95 -16.36
C GLU A 194 12.16 20.11 -15.41
N ASN A 195 13.23 19.93 -14.62
CA ASN A 195 13.78 20.94 -13.69
C ASN A 195 12.77 21.54 -12.69
N LYS A 196 11.64 20.86 -12.45
CA LYS A 196 10.62 21.25 -11.46
C LYS A 196 10.75 20.45 -10.17
N THR A 197 10.41 21.10 -9.05
CA THR A 197 10.19 20.41 -7.76
C THR A 197 8.99 19.47 -7.86
N THR A 198 8.85 18.50 -6.96
CA THR A 198 7.72 17.56 -6.99
C THR A 198 6.36 18.27 -6.92
N SER A 199 6.20 19.29 -6.07
CA SER A 199 4.94 20.06 -6.00
C SER A 199 4.64 20.79 -7.32
N GLN A 200 5.67 21.37 -7.95
CA GLN A 200 5.52 22.01 -9.27
C GLN A 200 5.19 21.00 -10.38
N LYS A 201 5.84 19.82 -10.39
CA LYS A 201 5.50 18.73 -11.31
C LYS A 201 4.05 18.29 -11.11
N TRP A 202 3.64 18.01 -9.88
CA TRP A 202 2.30 17.57 -9.55
C TRP A 202 1.21 18.54 -10.03
N LYS A 203 1.43 19.85 -9.85
CA LYS A 203 0.51 20.90 -10.32
C LYS A 203 0.45 20.98 -11.85
N ALA A 204 1.56 20.75 -12.54
CA ALA A 204 1.63 20.75 -14.00
C ALA A 204 1.11 19.45 -14.66
N MET A 205 1.08 18.34 -13.91
CA MET A 205 0.62 17.05 -14.42
C MET A 205 -0.87 17.05 -14.77
N THR A 206 -1.22 16.36 -15.85
CA THR A 206 -2.59 15.96 -16.16
C THR A 206 -3.08 14.91 -15.15
N ASP A 207 -4.40 14.68 -15.11
CA ASP A 207 -4.98 13.66 -14.23
C ASP A 207 -4.48 12.24 -14.57
N ASP A 208 -4.19 11.96 -15.84
CA ASP A 208 -3.58 10.70 -16.28
C ASP A 208 -2.15 10.55 -15.79
N GLN A 209 -1.32 11.60 -15.89
CA GLN A 209 0.06 11.59 -15.38
C GLN A 209 0.10 11.43 -13.86
N ARG A 210 -0.83 12.07 -13.13
CA ARG A 210 -1.00 11.87 -11.68
C ARG A 210 -1.40 10.43 -11.37
N THR A 211 -2.36 9.88 -12.09
CA THR A 211 -2.81 8.49 -11.91
C THR A 211 -1.67 7.50 -12.17
N LEU A 212 -0.93 7.67 -13.26
CA LEU A 212 0.25 6.83 -13.57
C LEU A 212 1.33 6.95 -12.48
N SER A 213 1.57 8.14 -11.95
CA SER A 213 2.55 8.34 -10.87
C SER A 213 2.14 7.61 -9.59
N LEU A 214 0.84 7.61 -9.26
CA LEU A 214 0.31 6.87 -8.11
C LEU A 214 0.35 5.35 -8.32
N GLN A 215 0.03 4.88 -9.54
CA GLN A 215 0.14 3.47 -9.92
C GLN A 215 1.59 2.98 -9.83
N MET A 216 2.55 3.75 -10.32
CA MET A 216 3.97 3.44 -10.17
C MET A 216 4.38 3.38 -8.70
N ALA A 217 3.92 4.32 -7.87
CA ALA A 217 4.25 4.35 -6.45
C ALA A 217 3.80 3.08 -5.70
N ILE A 218 2.57 2.60 -5.94
CA ILE A 218 2.09 1.36 -5.31
C ILE A 218 2.81 0.13 -5.86
N LYS A 219 3.12 0.06 -7.17
CA LYS A 219 3.89 -1.04 -7.74
C LYS A 219 5.32 -1.13 -7.17
N LEU A 220 5.97 0.02 -6.98
CA LEU A 220 7.28 0.09 -6.29
C LEU A 220 7.20 -0.43 -4.86
N ALA A 221 6.12 -0.10 -4.14
CA ALA A 221 5.91 -0.57 -2.77
C ALA A 221 5.65 -2.08 -2.72
N ASP A 222 4.85 -2.59 -3.65
CA ASP A 222 4.41 -3.99 -3.73
C ASP A 222 5.59 -4.95 -3.97
N ILE A 223 6.41 -4.69 -4.99
CA ILE A 223 7.67 -5.43 -5.19
C ILE A 223 8.86 -4.81 -4.45
N GLY A 224 8.58 -4.02 -3.41
CA GLY A 224 9.58 -3.25 -2.66
C GLY A 224 10.52 -4.11 -1.81
N HIS A 225 10.23 -5.40 -1.62
CA HIS A 225 11.14 -6.34 -0.94
C HIS A 225 12.50 -6.46 -1.64
N ASN A 226 12.57 -6.13 -2.93
CA ASN A 226 13.80 -6.06 -3.72
C ASN A 226 14.71 -4.87 -3.34
N SER A 227 14.19 -3.91 -2.57
CA SER A 227 14.90 -2.72 -2.08
C SER A 227 15.17 -2.76 -0.56
N LEU A 228 14.96 -3.92 0.08
CA LEU A 228 15.31 -4.12 1.50
C LEU A 228 16.78 -4.52 1.67
N PRO A 229 17.33 -4.44 2.91
CA PRO A 229 18.54 -5.18 3.26
C PRO A 229 18.43 -6.66 2.84
N ILE A 230 19.52 -7.20 2.28
CA ILE A 230 19.50 -8.48 1.57
C ILE A 230 18.92 -9.65 2.39
N GLU A 231 19.19 -9.70 3.70
CA GLU A 231 18.66 -10.77 4.55
C GLU A 231 17.14 -10.74 4.67
N LEU A 232 16.54 -9.55 4.71
CA LEU A 232 15.07 -9.42 4.69
C LEU A 232 14.50 -9.69 3.30
N SER A 233 15.20 -9.26 2.24
CA SER A 233 14.82 -9.53 0.86
C SER A 233 14.73 -11.04 0.61
N LYS A 234 15.75 -11.80 1.01
CA LYS A 234 15.79 -13.27 0.94
C LYS A 234 14.62 -13.92 1.69
N LEU A 235 14.25 -13.41 2.87
CA LEU A 235 13.09 -13.95 3.58
C LEU A 235 11.81 -13.80 2.76
N TRP A 236 11.57 -12.65 2.13
CA TRP A 236 10.41 -12.45 1.26
C TRP A 236 10.44 -13.35 0.02
N VAL A 237 11.59 -13.43 -0.66
CA VAL A 237 11.74 -14.30 -1.84
C VAL A 237 11.50 -15.77 -1.48
N LYS A 238 11.96 -16.21 -0.31
CA LYS A 238 11.69 -17.58 0.18
C LYS A 238 10.20 -17.83 0.40
N ARG A 239 9.48 -16.88 0.99
CA ARG A 239 8.03 -16.98 1.18
C ARG A 239 7.29 -17.06 -0.17
N LEU A 240 7.73 -16.28 -1.15
CA LEU A 240 7.18 -16.34 -2.51
C LEU A 240 7.46 -17.70 -3.16
N GLN A 241 8.66 -18.24 -2.98
CA GLN A 241 9.00 -19.56 -3.47
C GLN A 241 8.12 -20.65 -2.85
N ASP A 242 7.94 -20.64 -1.53
CA ASP A 242 7.12 -21.63 -0.84
C ASP A 242 5.66 -21.57 -1.33
N GLU A 243 5.14 -20.37 -1.61
CA GLU A 243 3.80 -20.17 -2.18
C GLU A 243 3.70 -20.66 -3.63
N ASN A 244 4.68 -20.33 -4.47
CA ASN A 244 4.75 -20.81 -5.85
C ASN A 244 4.86 -22.34 -5.92
N PHE A 245 5.67 -22.95 -5.04
CA PHE A 245 5.78 -24.40 -4.93
C PHE A 245 4.51 -25.05 -4.40
N HIS A 246 3.69 -24.35 -3.62
CA HIS A 246 2.39 -24.85 -3.23
C HIS A 246 1.44 -24.89 -4.44
N GLN A 247 1.41 -23.84 -5.27
CA GLN A 247 0.66 -23.85 -6.52
C GLN A 247 1.15 -24.95 -7.46
N GLY A 248 2.46 -25.11 -7.64
CA GLY A 248 2.99 -26.15 -8.53
C GLY A 248 2.61 -27.58 -8.12
N ASP A 249 2.48 -27.84 -6.82
CA ASP A 249 1.94 -29.11 -6.33
C ASP A 249 0.44 -29.29 -6.67
N LEU A 250 -0.34 -28.21 -6.61
CA LEU A 250 -1.76 -28.24 -7.00
C LEU A 250 -1.89 -28.53 -8.50
N GLU A 251 -1.09 -27.84 -9.33
CA GLU A 251 -1.03 -28.07 -10.78
C GLU A 251 -0.69 -29.54 -11.09
N ALA A 252 0.36 -30.09 -10.46
CA ALA A 252 0.76 -31.47 -10.66
C ALA A 252 -0.34 -32.47 -10.26
N ARG A 253 -1.04 -32.24 -9.14
CA ARG A 253 -2.16 -33.09 -8.68
C ARG A 253 -3.37 -33.01 -9.61
N SER A 254 -3.60 -31.86 -10.24
CA SER A 254 -4.67 -31.65 -11.21
C SER A 254 -4.31 -32.11 -12.62
N GLY A 255 -3.16 -32.76 -12.82
CA GLY A 255 -2.72 -33.21 -14.14
C GLY A 255 -2.28 -32.08 -15.08
N MET A 256 -2.10 -30.87 -14.55
CA MET A 256 -1.62 -29.72 -15.31
C MET A 256 -0.10 -29.79 -15.51
N ARG A 257 0.37 -29.13 -16.56
CA ARG A 257 1.79 -28.80 -16.66
C ARG A 257 2.13 -27.81 -15.55
N VAL A 258 3.09 -28.17 -14.69
CA VAL A 258 3.59 -27.29 -13.63
C VAL A 258 4.21 -26.04 -14.26
N SER A 259 3.79 -24.88 -13.75
CA SER A 259 4.23 -23.55 -14.15
C SER A 259 5.73 -23.35 -13.93
N ALA A 260 6.34 -22.49 -14.74
CA ALA A 260 7.76 -22.17 -14.64
C ALA A 260 8.11 -21.68 -13.23
N LEU A 261 9.25 -22.14 -12.68
CA LEU A 261 9.73 -21.81 -11.33
C LEU A 261 8.83 -22.29 -10.16
N MET A 262 7.80 -23.09 -10.44
CA MET A 262 6.85 -23.60 -9.43
C MET A 262 7.03 -25.09 -9.10
N ASP A 263 7.93 -25.79 -9.79
CA ASP A 263 8.27 -27.19 -9.47
C ASP A 263 9.35 -27.24 -8.38
N ARG A 264 8.98 -27.66 -7.16
CA ARG A 264 9.91 -27.77 -6.02
C ARG A 264 11.08 -28.74 -6.20
N ARG A 265 11.06 -29.56 -7.25
CA ARG A 265 12.17 -30.46 -7.62
C ARG A 265 13.22 -29.76 -8.49
N LYS A 266 12.96 -28.51 -8.88
CA LYS A 266 13.82 -27.68 -9.73
C LYS A 266 14.15 -26.36 -9.00
N PRO A 267 15.14 -25.59 -9.48
CA PRO A 267 15.35 -24.23 -9.00
C PRO A 267 14.07 -23.39 -9.14
N GLY A 268 13.62 -22.80 -8.04
CA GLY A 268 12.46 -21.91 -7.98
C GLY A 268 12.86 -20.44 -8.05
N VAL A 269 11.96 -19.55 -7.63
CA VAL A 269 12.20 -18.10 -7.68
C VAL A 269 13.33 -17.61 -6.76
N PHE A 270 13.79 -18.40 -5.79
CA PHE A 270 14.93 -18.05 -4.93
C PHE A 270 16.29 -18.30 -5.61
N SER A 271 16.32 -18.93 -6.79
CA SER A 271 17.58 -19.15 -7.50
C SER A 271 18.22 -17.85 -7.96
N SER A 272 19.55 -17.85 -8.11
CA SER A 272 20.30 -16.71 -8.65
C SER A 272 19.77 -16.32 -10.03
N GLU A 273 19.63 -17.30 -10.94
CA GLU A 273 19.12 -17.06 -12.30
C GLU A 273 17.74 -16.39 -12.31
N ALA A 274 16.79 -16.90 -11.52
CA ALA A 274 15.44 -16.35 -11.45
C ALA A 274 15.42 -14.92 -10.88
N GLN A 275 16.20 -14.67 -9.83
CA GLN A 275 16.30 -13.34 -9.22
C GLN A 275 16.98 -12.35 -10.17
N VAL A 276 18.12 -12.69 -10.77
CA VAL A 276 18.81 -11.81 -11.74
C VAL A 276 17.88 -11.46 -12.89
N GLY A 277 17.18 -12.44 -13.47
CA GLY A 277 16.21 -12.19 -14.55
C GLY A 277 15.07 -11.27 -14.12
N PHE A 278 14.50 -11.48 -12.91
CA PHE A 278 13.46 -10.60 -12.40
C PHE A 278 13.94 -9.16 -12.17
N PHE A 279 15.16 -8.99 -11.64
CA PHE A 279 15.75 -7.68 -11.46
C PHE A 279 15.99 -6.96 -12.79
N ASP A 280 16.61 -7.64 -13.76
CA ASP A 280 16.95 -7.06 -15.06
C ASP A 280 15.70 -6.65 -15.87
N VAL A 281 14.65 -7.47 -15.83
CA VAL A 281 13.47 -7.28 -16.68
C VAL A 281 12.39 -6.40 -16.02
N VAL A 282 12.23 -6.48 -14.69
CA VAL A 282 11.10 -5.88 -13.97
C VAL A 282 11.55 -4.81 -12.99
N VAL A 283 12.44 -5.17 -12.05
CA VAL A 283 12.75 -4.30 -10.90
C VAL A 283 13.57 -3.08 -11.35
N ILE A 284 14.71 -3.29 -11.99
CA ILE A 284 15.65 -2.21 -12.35
C ILE A 284 14.99 -1.19 -13.27
N PRO A 285 14.31 -1.56 -14.38
CA PRO A 285 13.67 -0.58 -15.26
C PRO A 285 12.62 0.28 -14.56
N MET A 286 11.83 -0.30 -13.65
CA MET A 286 10.79 0.42 -12.92
C MET A 286 11.37 1.39 -11.89
N PHE A 287 12.37 0.96 -11.12
CA PHE A 287 13.00 1.80 -10.09
C PHE A 287 13.85 2.90 -10.72
N ASP A 288 14.59 2.62 -11.80
CA ASP A 288 15.35 3.62 -12.55
C ASP A 288 14.45 4.71 -13.12
N ALA A 289 13.34 4.34 -13.78
CA ALA A 289 12.37 5.31 -14.28
C ALA A 289 11.81 6.20 -13.17
N TRP A 290 11.52 5.62 -12.00
CA TRP A 290 11.01 6.37 -10.85
C TRP A 290 12.00 7.41 -10.33
N ILE A 291 13.27 7.02 -10.10
CA ILE A 291 14.26 7.93 -9.51
C ILE A 291 14.64 9.07 -10.46
N LYS A 292 14.53 8.87 -11.78
CA LYS A 292 14.74 9.95 -12.76
C LYS A 292 13.68 11.05 -12.66
N VAL A 293 12.44 10.70 -12.27
CA VAL A 293 11.37 11.68 -12.01
C VAL A 293 11.47 12.26 -10.59
N PHE A 294 11.77 11.40 -9.62
CA PHE A 294 11.81 11.69 -8.18
C PHE A 294 13.18 11.32 -7.58
N PRO A 295 14.23 12.14 -7.79
CA PRO A 295 15.61 11.82 -7.39
C PRO A 295 15.81 11.73 -5.87
N GLN A 296 14.86 12.20 -5.07
CA GLN A 296 14.88 12.02 -3.61
C GLN A 296 14.72 10.53 -3.21
N CYS A 297 14.26 9.69 -4.13
CA CYS A 297 14.09 8.25 -3.95
C CYS A 297 15.31 7.42 -4.39
N THR A 298 16.42 8.02 -4.83
CA THR A 298 17.65 7.30 -5.24
C THR A 298 18.12 6.21 -4.27
N PRO A 299 18.04 6.38 -2.92
CA PRO A 299 18.42 5.32 -2.00
C PRO A 299 17.67 3.98 -2.18
N LEU A 300 16.44 4.00 -2.72
CA LEU A 300 15.70 2.79 -3.07
C LEU A 300 16.37 2.04 -4.22
N TYR A 301 16.76 2.76 -5.27
CA TYR A 301 17.45 2.21 -6.43
C TYR A 301 18.84 1.71 -6.07
N ASP A 302 19.58 2.46 -5.25
CA ASP A 302 20.91 2.03 -4.78
C ASP A 302 20.85 0.68 -4.05
N GLN A 303 19.81 0.46 -3.22
CA GLN A 303 19.63 -0.81 -2.53
C GLN A 303 19.18 -1.93 -3.49
N VAL A 304 18.34 -1.63 -4.49
CA VAL A 304 18.01 -2.56 -5.58
C VAL A 304 19.28 -3.03 -6.29
N MET A 305 20.17 -2.12 -6.66
CA MET A 305 21.42 -2.48 -7.35
C MET A 305 22.35 -3.31 -6.47
N LYS A 306 22.44 -3.02 -5.16
CA LYS A 306 23.19 -3.87 -4.22
C LYS A 306 22.65 -5.30 -4.18
N ASN A 307 21.32 -5.45 -4.10
CA ASN A 307 20.68 -6.77 -4.07
C ASN A 307 20.85 -7.50 -5.42
N PHE A 308 20.79 -6.79 -6.54
CA PHE A 308 21.07 -7.33 -7.86
C PHE A 308 22.48 -7.93 -7.97
N PHE A 309 23.51 -7.17 -7.56
CA PHE A 309 24.89 -7.67 -7.56
C PHE A 309 25.11 -8.81 -6.57
N PHE A 310 24.40 -8.80 -5.43
CA PHE A 310 24.37 -9.96 -4.54
C PHE A 310 23.85 -11.19 -5.28
N TRP A 311 22.67 -11.11 -5.92
CA TRP A 311 22.10 -12.26 -6.64
C TRP A 311 22.97 -12.74 -7.79
N LYS A 312 23.67 -11.84 -8.50
CA LYS A 312 24.66 -12.21 -9.53
C LYS A 312 25.85 -13.01 -8.99
N SER A 313 26.24 -12.78 -7.73
CA SER A 313 27.31 -13.52 -7.06
C SER A 313 26.80 -14.68 -6.19
N TYR A 314 25.48 -14.83 -6.07
CA TYR A 314 24.87 -15.87 -5.26
C TYR A 314 25.11 -17.24 -5.93
N PRO A 315 25.51 -18.28 -5.16
CA PRO A 315 25.75 -19.61 -5.72
C PRO A 315 24.54 -20.14 -6.49
N GLN A 316 24.82 -20.76 -7.64
CA GLN A 316 23.83 -21.46 -8.48
C GLN A 316 23.46 -22.81 -7.87
#